data_AF-A0A849QSM2-F1
#
_entry.id   AF-A0A849QSM2-F1
#
_cell.length_a   1.000
_cell.length_b   1.000
_cell.length_c   1.000
_cell.angle_alpha   90.00
_cell.angle_beta   90.00
_cell.angle_gamma   90.00
#
_symmetry.space_group_name_H-M   'P 1'
#
loop_
_entity.id
_entity.type
_entity.pdbx_description
1 polymer ?
#
loop_
_entity_poly.entity_id
_entity_poly.type
_entity_poly.pdbx_seq_one_letter_code
_entity_poly.pdbx_strand_id
1 'polypeptide(L)'
;MIAIFVLAQKSVAIADKVKKMLLESGFDTELICSEKISCNSADENVKSVYSAIRERFRAKKNIVAILPMGVVVRAIEPKKKTEDPWVVCIEENGRYVIPVLNGHRGANEFATLISDAISAQVVITTSEEPYAHSE
;
A
#
# COMPACT_ATOMS: atom_id res chain seq x y z
N MET A 1 -3.56 -10.47 -4.86
CA MET A 1 -4.26 -9.80 -3.74
C MET A 1 -3.38 -8.74 -3.11
N ILE A 2 -3.88 -7.50 -3.08
CA ILE A 2 -3.26 -6.31 -2.47
C ILE A 2 -4.16 -5.84 -1.32
N ALA A 3 -3.61 -5.68 -0.13
CA ALA A 3 -4.33 -5.21 1.05
C ALA A 3 -4.12 -3.69 1.24
N ILE A 4 -5.23 -2.95 1.24
CA ILE A 4 -5.27 -1.50 1.40
C ILE A 4 -5.68 -1.19 2.84
N PHE A 5 -4.91 -0.39 3.56
CA PHE A 5 -5.18 -0.05 4.96
C PHE A 5 -5.47 1.43 5.15
N VAL A 6 -6.52 1.74 5.90
CA VAL A 6 -6.95 3.11 6.20
C VAL A 6 -7.17 3.29 7.69
N LEU A 7 -6.59 4.35 8.25
CA LEU A 7 -6.73 4.69 9.68
C LEU A 7 -7.59 5.94 9.93
N ALA A 8 -7.60 6.90 8.99
CA ALA A 8 -8.22 8.21 9.18
C ALA A 8 -9.40 8.44 8.23
N GLN A 9 -10.46 9.09 8.72
CA GLN A 9 -11.68 9.36 7.94
C GLN A 9 -11.40 10.13 6.64
N LYS A 10 -10.49 11.11 6.70
CA LYS A 10 -10.11 11.95 5.55
C LYS A 10 -9.45 11.14 4.40
N SER A 11 -8.89 9.98 4.71
CA SER A 11 -8.18 9.13 3.75
C SER A 11 -9.09 8.23 2.93
N VAL A 12 -10.36 8.07 3.33
CA VAL A 12 -11.31 7.12 2.70
C VAL A 12 -11.49 7.38 1.21
N ALA A 13 -11.66 8.64 0.81
CA ALA A 13 -11.83 8.99 -0.60
C ALA A 13 -10.60 8.64 -1.46
N ILE A 14 -9.40 8.67 -0.89
CA ILE A 14 -8.17 8.25 -1.57
C ILE A 14 -8.17 6.72 -1.69
N ALA A 15 -8.53 6.02 -0.61
CA ALA A 15 -8.61 4.55 -0.60
C ALA A 15 -9.60 4.02 -1.65
N ASP A 16 -10.75 4.67 -1.81
CA ASP A 16 -11.75 4.32 -2.82
C ASP A 16 -11.19 4.44 -4.24
N LYS A 17 -10.48 5.53 -4.53
CA LYS A 17 -9.82 5.73 -5.83
C LYS A 17 -8.76 4.67 -6.10
N VAL A 18 -7.92 4.38 -5.09
CA VAL A 18 -6.88 3.35 -5.20
C VAL A 18 -7.49 1.96 -5.41
N LYS A 19 -8.48 1.57 -4.61
CA LYS A 19 -9.19 0.29 -4.74
C LYS A 19 -9.80 0.16 -6.14
N LYS A 20 -10.53 1.19 -6.58
CA LYS A 20 -11.16 1.22 -7.91
C LYS A 20 -10.13 1.04 -9.02
N MET A 21 -9.06 1.83 -9.03
CA MET A 21 -8.02 1.74 -10.07
C MET A 21 -7.36 0.35 -10.10
N LEU A 22 -7.04 -0.22 -8.94
CA LEU A 22 -6.43 -1.55 -8.86
C LEU A 22 -7.36 -2.64 -9.39
N LEU A 23 -8.66 -2.59 -9.05
CA LEU A 23 -9.67 -3.51 -9.57
C LEU A 23 -9.84 -3.37 -11.09
N GLU A 24 -9.91 -2.14 -11.61
CA GLU A 24 -9.99 -1.86 -13.05
C GLU A 24 -8.73 -2.34 -13.81
N SER A 25 -7.59 -2.36 -13.13
CA SER A 25 -6.32 -2.90 -13.65
C SER A 25 -6.21 -4.43 -13.52
N GLY A 26 -7.26 -5.11 -13.04
CA GLY A 26 -7.31 -6.57 -12.92
C GLY A 26 -6.64 -7.14 -11.67
N PHE A 27 -6.28 -6.30 -10.69
CA PHE A 27 -5.71 -6.76 -9.43
C PHE A 27 -6.81 -7.04 -8.41
N ASP A 28 -6.72 -8.20 -7.78
CA ASP A 28 -7.53 -8.52 -6.61
C ASP A 28 -7.08 -7.68 -5.40
N THR A 29 -8.04 -7.08 -4.69
CA THR A 29 -7.79 -6.14 -3.59
C THR A 29 -8.77 -6.30 -2.45
N GLU A 30 -8.30 -6.12 -1.22
CA GLU A 30 -9.12 -5.94 -0.02
C GLU A 30 -8.85 -4.56 0.61
N LEU A 31 -9.89 -3.88 1.09
CA LEU A 31 -9.83 -2.62 1.81
C LEU A 31 -10.19 -2.82 3.27
N ILE A 32 -9.20 -2.64 4.13
CA ILE A 32 -9.29 -2.78 5.58
C ILE A 32 -9.30 -1.40 6.22
N CYS A 33 -10.36 -1.09 6.94
CA CYS A 33 -10.55 0.19 7.60
C CYS A 33 -10.56 0.04 9.12
N SER A 34 -10.15 1.08 9.84
CA SER A 34 -10.43 1.13 11.29
C SER A 34 -11.93 1.13 11.54
N GLU A 35 -12.40 0.39 12.53
CA GLU A 35 -13.82 0.43 12.96
C GLU A 35 -14.27 1.82 13.46
N LYS A 36 -13.31 2.74 13.68
CA LYS A 36 -13.57 4.11 14.16
C LYS A 36 -13.87 5.10 13.03
N ILE A 37 -13.84 4.66 11.77
CA ILE A 37 -14.12 5.49 10.60
C ILE A 37 -15.31 4.93 9.81
N SER A 38 -16.04 5.81 9.15
CA SER A 38 -17.10 5.43 8.22
C SER A 38 -16.51 5.19 6.84
N CYS A 39 -16.50 3.93 6.41
CA CYS A 39 -16.04 3.51 5.09
C CYS A 39 -16.97 2.43 4.52
N ASN A 40 -17.85 2.81 3.59
CA ASN A 40 -18.85 1.90 3.03
C ASN A 40 -18.26 0.89 2.05
N SER A 41 -17.07 1.17 1.52
CA SER A 41 -16.34 0.35 0.55
C SER A 41 -15.38 -0.64 1.23
N ALA A 42 -15.30 -0.64 2.56
CA ALA A 42 -14.46 -1.54 3.33
C ALA A 42 -14.94 -2.99 3.21
N ASP A 43 -14.01 -3.90 2.92
CA ASP A 43 -14.27 -5.34 2.94
C ASP A 43 -14.13 -5.88 4.38
N GLU A 44 -13.35 -5.20 5.23
CA GLU A 44 -13.19 -5.52 6.65
C GLU A 44 -13.01 -4.26 7.50
N ASN A 45 -13.66 -4.23 8.67
CA ASN A 45 -13.46 -3.21 9.70
C ASN A 45 -12.73 -3.82 10.90
N VAL A 46 -11.63 -3.19 11.33
CA VAL A 46 -10.75 -3.73 12.38
C VAL A 46 -10.56 -2.78 13.56
N LYS A 47 -10.43 -3.37 14.74
CA LYS A 47 -10.05 -2.68 15.99
C LYS A 47 -8.64 -2.09 15.93
N SER A 48 -7.71 -2.84 15.31
CA SER A 48 -6.29 -2.50 15.24
C SER A 48 -5.77 -2.66 13.81
N VAL A 49 -5.64 -1.54 13.09
CA VAL A 49 -5.02 -1.50 11.76
C VAL A 49 -3.57 -1.99 11.82
N TYR A 50 -2.85 -1.69 12.91
CA TYR A 50 -1.49 -2.19 13.14
C TYR A 50 -1.43 -3.72 13.14
N SER A 51 -2.33 -4.37 13.88
CA SER A 51 -2.37 -5.83 13.96
C SER A 51 -2.77 -6.46 12.63
N ALA A 52 -3.71 -5.84 11.91
CA ALA A 52 -4.11 -6.29 10.59
C ALA A 52 -2.97 -6.19 9.57
N ILE A 53 -2.22 -5.07 9.53
CA ILE A 53 -1.02 -4.93 8.68
C ILE A 53 -0.03 -6.06 8.96
N ARG A 54 0.26 -6.33 10.24
CA ARG A 54 1.17 -7.41 10.65
C ARG A 54 0.71 -8.78 10.15
N GLU A 55 -0.58 -9.08 10.29
CA GLU A 55 -1.18 -10.33 9.82
C GLU A 55 -1.04 -10.50 8.31
N ARG A 56 -1.45 -9.48 7.53
CA ARG A 56 -1.39 -9.52 6.06
C ARG A 56 0.05 -9.57 5.54
N PHE A 57 0.96 -8.87 6.19
CA PHE A 57 2.39 -8.95 5.88
C PHE A 57 2.93 -10.37 6.07
N ARG A 58 2.60 -11.02 7.20
CA ARG A 58 2.98 -12.42 7.47
C ARG A 58 2.35 -13.40 6.49
N ALA A 59 1.12 -13.13 6.06
CA ALA A 59 0.43 -13.86 5.00
C ALA A 59 0.91 -13.51 3.58
N LYS A 60 2.03 -12.77 3.45
CA LYS A 60 2.68 -12.39 2.20
C LYS A 60 1.76 -11.64 1.23
N LYS A 61 0.85 -10.82 1.76
CA LYS A 61 0.02 -9.91 0.96
C LYS A 61 0.77 -8.62 0.70
N ASN A 62 0.70 -8.13 -0.54
CA ASN A 62 1.20 -6.81 -0.89
C ASN A 62 0.38 -5.74 -0.20
N ILE A 63 1.02 -4.65 0.22
CA ILE A 63 0.40 -3.67 1.12
C ILE A 63 0.42 -2.28 0.49
N VAL A 64 -0.75 -1.64 0.47
CA VAL A 64 -0.89 -0.20 0.29
C VAL A 64 -1.44 0.39 1.58
N ALA A 65 -0.74 1.35 2.17
CA ALA A 65 -1.04 1.85 3.50
C ALA A 65 -1.25 3.37 3.47
N ILE A 66 -2.49 3.82 3.72
CA ILE A 66 -2.90 5.24 3.76
C ILE A 66 -3.04 5.71 5.21
N LEU A 67 -1.90 5.80 5.89
CA LEU A 67 -1.75 6.14 7.31
C LEU A 67 -0.29 6.56 7.61
N PRO A 68 0.05 7.05 8.82
CA PRO A 68 1.42 7.44 9.14
C PRO A 68 2.40 6.28 8.92
N MET A 69 3.42 6.51 8.09
CA MET A 69 4.43 5.51 7.71
C MET A 69 5.11 4.84 8.91
N GLY A 70 5.29 5.58 10.00
CA GLY A 70 5.85 5.06 11.26
C GLY A 70 5.06 3.90 11.87
N VAL A 71 3.73 3.86 11.67
CA VAL A 71 2.88 2.73 12.09
C VAL A 71 3.17 1.52 11.22
N VAL A 72 3.28 1.73 9.90
CA VAL A 72 3.48 0.68 8.90
C VAL A 72 4.83 0.00 9.11
N VAL A 73 5.92 0.77 9.19
CA VAL A 73 7.29 0.21 9.32
C VAL A 73 7.50 -0.55 10.63
N ARG A 74 6.75 -0.23 11.69
CA ARG A 74 6.77 -0.97 12.96
C ARG A 74 5.90 -2.24 12.90
N ALA A 75 4.84 -2.23 12.10
CA ALA A 75 3.91 -3.34 11.96
C ALA A 75 4.46 -4.45 11.06
N ILE A 76 5.13 -4.07 9.97
CA ILE A 76 5.77 -5.00 9.05
C ILE A 76 7.00 -5.64 9.70
N GLU A 77 7.23 -6.91 9.42
CA GLU A 77 8.32 -7.70 10.02
C GLU A 77 9.18 -8.31 8.91
N PRO A 78 9.88 -7.49 8.09
CA PRO A 78 10.64 -7.96 6.95
C PRO A 78 11.79 -8.87 7.40
N LYS A 79 12.02 -9.94 6.63
CA LYS A 79 13.06 -10.95 6.89
C LYS A 79 13.89 -11.26 5.65
N LYS A 80 13.26 -11.42 4.49
CA LYS A 80 13.91 -11.85 3.25
C LYS A 80 13.35 -11.10 2.05
N LYS A 81 14.20 -10.30 1.41
CA LYS A 81 13.90 -9.49 0.21
C LYS A 81 13.17 -10.27 -0.91
N THR A 82 13.52 -11.55 -1.11
CA THR A 82 12.96 -12.42 -2.16
C THR A 82 11.60 -13.03 -1.82
N GLU A 83 11.21 -13.03 -0.55
CA GLU A 83 9.95 -13.65 -0.08
C GLU A 83 8.97 -12.64 0.51
N ASP A 84 9.45 -11.49 0.99
CA ASP A 84 8.58 -10.48 1.58
C ASP A 84 7.72 -9.80 0.52
N PRO A 85 6.48 -9.42 0.88
CA PRO A 85 5.64 -8.65 -0.02
C PRO A 85 6.23 -7.26 -0.26
N TRP A 86 5.76 -6.58 -1.31
CA TRP A 86 6.06 -5.17 -1.46
C TRP A 86 5.12 -4.31 -0.62
N VAL A 87 5.61 -3.12 -0.21
CA VAL A 87 4.86 -2.19 0.64
C VAL A 87 4.95 -0.79 0.07
N VAL A 88 3.80 -0.14 -0.11
CA VAL A 88 3.66 1.25 -0.51
C VAL A 88 2.89 2.02 0.56
N CYS A 89 3.39 3.17 0.97
CA CYS A 89 2.70 4.09 1.87
C CYS A 89 2.21 5.31 1.11
N ILE A 90 1.01 5.79 1.45
CA ILE A 90 0.44 7.03 0.95
C ILE A 90 0.24 7.95 2.14
N GLU A 91 0.68 9.20 2.01
CA GLU A 91 0.39 10.24 3.01
C GLU A 91 -1.14 10.41 3.14
N GLU A 92 -1.63 10.74 4.34
CA GLU A 92 -3.09 10.67 4.61
C GLU A 92 -3.93 11.65 3.78
N ASN A 93 -3.33 12.74 3.27
CA ASN A 93 -4.00 13.66 2.34
C ASN A 93 -3.73 13.32 0.86
N GLY A 94 -3.06 12.20 0.57
CA GLY A 94 -2.81 11.72 -0.78
C GLY A 94 -1.78 12.54 -1.55
N ARG A 95 -0.91 13.30 -0.87
CA ARG A 95 0.09 14.14 -1.57
C ARG A 95 1.31 13.35 -2.05
N TYR A 96 1.68 12.31 -1.31
CA TYR A 96 2.87 11.52 -1.59
C TYR A 96 2.57 10.03 -1.59
N VAL A 97 3.13 9.32 -2.57
CA VAL A 97 3.12 7.86 -2.66
C VAL A 97 4.55 7.38 -2.59
N ILE A 98 4.87 6.59 -1.57
CA ILE A 98 6.23 6.21 -1.22
C ILE A 98 6.35 4.68 -1.22
N PRO A 99 7.17 4.09 -2.09
CA PRO A 99 7.57 2.69 -1.95
C PRO A 99 8.45 2.53 -0.71
N VAL A 100 8.05 1.65 0.21
CA VAL A 100 8.73 1.46 1.52
C VAL A 100 9.53 0.16 1.56
N LEU A 101 9.04 -0.91 0.93
CA LEU A 101 9.73 -2.21 0.92
C LEU A 101 9.64 -2.85 -0.47
N ASN A 102 10.74 -3.47 -0.91
CA ASN A 102 10.84 -4.24 -2.15
C ASN A 102 10.51 -3.43 -3.43
N GLY A 103 11.09 -2.23 -3.56
CA GLY A 103 10.90 -1.32 -4.71
C GLY A 103 10.96 -1.99 -6.09
N HIS A 104 12.11 -2.57 -6.43
CA HIS A 104 12.35 -3.36 -7.67
C HIS A 104 11.49 -4.63 -7.85
N ARG A 105 10.65 -5.02 -6.87
CA ARG A 105 9.74 -6.18 -6.99
C ARG A 105 8.28 -5.76 -7.05
N GLY A 106 8.03 -4.54 -7.50
CA GLY A 106 6.69 -4.01 -7.74
C GLY A 106 6.37 -2.75 -6.96
N ALA A 107 6.97 -2.49 -5.79
CA ALA A 107 6.61 -1.31 -5.01
C ALA A 107 6.85 0.00 -5.79
N ASN A 108 7.92 0.12 -6.60
CA ASN A 108 8.17 1.33 -7.39
C ASN A 108 7.13 1.50 -8.52
N GLU A 109 6.81 0.41 -9.22
CA GLU A 109 5.80 0.37 -10.28
C GLU A 109 4.42 0.74 -9.73
N PHE A 110 3.97 0.06 -8.67
CA PHE A 110 2.68 0.33 -8.05
C PHE A 110 2.63 1.72 -7.41
N ALA A 111 3.73 2.23 -6.83
CA ALA A 111 3.76 3.59 -6.33
C ALA A 111 3.53 4.62 -7.44
N THR A 112 4.12 4.39 -8.62
CA THR A 112 3.93 5.25 -9.80
C THR A 112 2.49 5.18 -10.30
N LEU A 113 1.97 3.97 -10.56
CA LEU A 113 0.59 3.75 -11.00
C LEU A 113 -0.45 4.37 -10.05
N ILE A 114 -0.25 4.17 -8.74
CA ILE A 114 -1.12 4.73 -7.72
C ILE A 114 -1.01 6.26 -7.71
N SER A 115 0.19 6.81 -7.82
CA SER A 115 0.39 8.26 -7.80
C SER A 115 -0.32 8.97 -8.96
N ASP A 116 -0.26 8.38 -10.16
CA ASP A 116 -0.95 8.90 -11.34
C ASP A 116 -2.46 8.90 -11.12
N ALA A 117 -3.00 7.80 -10.59
CA ALA A 117 -4.43 7.62 -10.36
C ALA A 117 -5.02 8.59 -9.32
N ILE A 118 -4.24 8.98 -8.32
CA ILE A 118 -4.69 9.90 -7.26
C ILE A 118 -4.15 11.33 -7.41
N SER A 119 -3.39 11.62 -8.49
CA SER A 119 -2.71 12.89 -8.73
C SER A 119 -1.77 13.31 -7.59
N ALA A 120 -0.98 12.34 -7.11
CA ALA A 120 0.03 12.52 -6.07
C ALA A 120 1.45 12.60 -6.66
N GLN A 121 2.40 13.06 -5.85
CA GLN A 121 3.82 12.94 -6.16
C GLN A 121 4.35 11.58 -5.70
N VAL A 122 4.93 10.81 -6.61
CA VAL A 122 5.70 9.61 -6.26
C VAL A 122 7.08 10.00 -5.70
N VAL A 123 7.54 9.30 -4.65
CA VAL A 123 8.85 9.54 -4.01
C VAL A 123 9.68 8.25 -4.03
N ILE A 124 10.27 7.93 -5.18
CA ILE A 124 11.21 6.82 -5.32
C ILE A 124 12.59 7.30 -4.87
N THR A 125 13.19 6.61 -3.90
CA THR A 125 14.51 6.96 -3.33
C THR A 125 15.62 6.02 -3.76
N THR A 126 15.28 4.91 -4.40
CA THR A 126 16.24 3.93 -4.91
C THR A 126 16.65 4.27 -6.33
N SER A 127 17.92 4.12 -6.67
CA SER A 127 18.37 4.04 -8.06
C SER A 127 17.64 2.87 -8.75
N GLU A 128 17.03 3.10 -9.90
CA GLU A 128 16.64 1.99 -10.78
C GLU A 128 17.91 1.22 -11.15
N GLU A 129 18.01 -0.06 -10.81
CA GLU A 129 18.92 -0.93 -11.56
C GLU A 129 18.32 -1.00 -12.97
N PRO A 130 18.99 -0.49 -14.01
CA PRO A 130 18.52 -0.75 -15.37
C PRO A 130 18.46 -2.27 -15.52
N TYR A 131 17.34 -2.77 -16.03
CA TYR A 131 17.25 -4.17 -16.46
C TYR A 131 18.45 -4.43 -17.38
N ALA A 132 19.47 -5.10 -16.86
CA ALA A 132 20.41 -5.79 -17.72
C ALA A 132 19.55 -6.84 -18.41
N HIS A 133 19.17 -6.57 -19.66
CA HIS A 133 18.77 -7.62 -20.57
C HIS A 133 19.91 -8.63 -20.56
N SER A 134 19.71 -9.75 -19.87
CA SER A 134 20.52 -10.92 -20.08
C SER A 134 20.26 -11.38 -21.51
N GLU A 135 21.23 -11.13 -22.38
CA GLU A 135 21.41 -11.82 -23.66
C GLU A 135 21.35 -13.34 -23.48
#